data_AF-A0A3M2W1Y7-F1
#
_entry.id   AF-A0A3M2W1Y7-F1
#
_cell.length_a   1.000
_cell.length_b   1.000
_cell.length_c   1.000
_cell.angle_alpha   90.00
_cell.angle_beta   90.00
_cell.angle_gamma   90.00
#
_symmetry.space_group_name_H-M   'P 1'
#
loop_
_entity.id
_entity.type
_entity.pdbx_description
1 polymer ?
#
loop_
_entity_poly.entity_id
_entity_poly.type
_entity_poly.pdbx_seq_one_letter_code
_entity_poly.pdbx_strand_id
1 'polypeptide(L)'
;MRILRKASHKAEHKPALKDKLAELEDSWGIAPDKLHQHLHQIGPQQAAQFIQQHAQLLDQLATVNALLGSLNYPVISTHTDELMVREQNYGDYQKPADYLESFNDFIKNQLNQSVALGVVVNRPQNLTREQLREVRLLLDGHGYSEVNLQSAWRNQTNQEIAASIVGFIRRAALGEALLPFEQRVAKAMETIYTLQPWTQVQRKWLDRLAKQLVHEVVIDEKQIGEAFKNDGGSTRLDKMLGGSLNVVLDALNDNLWAQTG
;
A
#
# COMPACT_ATOMS: atom_id res chain seq x y z
N MET A 1 26.44 39.71 16.78
CA MET A 1 27.24 38.89 17.72
C MET A 1 26.58 37.58 18.21
N ARG A 2 25.28 37.35 17.95
CA ARG A 2 24.61 36.07 18.27
C ARG A 2 25.16 34.88 17.47
N ILE A 3 25.72 35.13 16.28
CA ILE A 3 26.26 34.14 15.36
C ILE A 3 27.52 33.48 15.96
N LEU A 4 28.49 34.26 16.44
CA LEU A 4 29.77 33.74 16.99
C LEU A 4 29.57 32.89 18.26
N ARG A 5 28.68 33.30 19.17
CA ARG A 5 28.35 32.50 20.36
C ARG A 5 27.68 31.17 20.00
N LYS A 6 26.76 31.19 19.03
CA LYS A 6 26.14 29.96 18.52
C LYS A 6 27.15 29.07 17.77
N ALA A 7 28.09 29.67 17.05
CA ALA A 7 29.16 28.97 16.36
C ALA A 7 30.07 28.26 17.35
N SER A 8 30.52 28.95 18.40
CA SER A 8 31.37 28.39 19.45
C SER A 8 30.72 27.17 20.12
N HIS A 9 29.43 27.26 20.48
CA HIS A 9 28.71 26.10 21.04
C HIS A 9 28.57 24.93 20.05
N LYS A 10 28.36 25.19 18.76
CA LYS A 10 28.19 24.12 17.76
C LYS A 10 29.51 23.55 17.23
N ALA A 11 30.64 24.22 17.50
CA ALA A 11 31.97 23.80 17.06
C ALA A 11 32.41 22.47 17.67
N GLU A 12 31.86 22.09 18.83
CA GLU A 12 32.13 20.80 19.49
C GLU A 12 31.79 19.58 18.61
N HIS A 13 30.80 19.73 17.72
CA HIS A 13 30.32 18.66 16.85
C HIS A 13 30.53 18.95 15.35
N LYS A 14 31.25 20.03 15.02
CA LYS A 14 31.51 20.46 13.64
C LYS A 14 32.98 20.87 13.47
N PRO A 15 33.87 19.97 13.02
CA PRO A 15 35.31 20.26 12.92
C PRO A 15 35.62 21.46 12.03
N ALA A 16 34.99 21.55 10.84
CA ALA A 16 35.18 22.69 9.93
C ALA A 16 34.79 24.05 10.55
N LEU A 17 33.83 24.06 11.48
CA LEU A 17 33.44 25.28 12.19
C LEU A 17 34.43 25.63 13.31
N LYS A 18 34.97 24.61 13.98
CA LYS A 18 36.01 24.76 15.00
C LYS A 18 37.29 25.34 14.41
N ASP A 19 37.75 24.79 13.28
CA ASP A 19 38.96 25.24 12.60
C ASP A 19 38.82 26.69 12.14
N LYS A 20 37.64 27.05 11.59
CA LYS A 20 37.38 28.43 11.17
C LYS A 20 37.36 29.41 12.35
N LEU A 21 36.82 29.02 13.51
CA LEU A 21 36.84 29.89 14.69
C LEU A 21 38.25 30.08 15.24
N ALA A 22 39.10 29.06 15.20
CA ALA A 22 40.51 29.16 15.61
C ALA A 22 41.28 30.13 14.69
N GLU A 23 41.09 30.04 13.37
CA GLU A 23 41.69 30.96 12.40
C GLU A 23 41.29 32.43 12.66
N LEU A 24 40.04 32.67 13.06
CA LEU A 24 39.56 34.00 13.41
C LEU A 24 40.12 34.50 14.74
N GLU A 25 40.32 33.61 15.72
CA GLU A 25 40.97 33.95 16.98
C GLU A 25 42.41 34.40 16.76
N ASP A 26 43.17 33.68 15.93
CA ASP A 26 44.54 34.03 15.56
C ASP A 26 44.61 35.37 14.80
N SER A 27 43.65 35.62 13.90
CA SER A 27 43.61 36.85 13.12
C SER A 27 43.16 38.07 13.91
N TRP A 28 42.26 37.92 14.89
CA TRP A 28 41.71 39.04 15.66
C TRP A 28 42.43 39.23 17.01
N GLY A 29 43.24 38.25 17.42
CA GLY A 29 43.92 38.19 18.72
C GLY A 29 42.95 38.02 19.90
N ILE A 30 41.69 37.67 19.63
CA ILE A 30 40.60 37.63 20.61
C ILE A 30 39.66 36.49 20.25
N ALA A 31 39.26 35.73 21.26
CA ALA A 31 38.24 34.69 21.12
C ALA A 31 36.97 35.24 20.42
N PRO A 32 36.54 34.64 19.29
CA PRO A 32 35.43 35.15 18.48
C PRO A 32 34.11 35.33 19.25
N ASP A 33 33.83 34.49 20.24
CA ASP A 33 32.62 34.59 21.08
C ASP A 33 32.64 35.85 21.99
N LYS A 34 33.82 36.34 22.36
CA LYS A 34 34.05 37.52 23.22
C LYS A 34 34.27 38.82 22.48
N LEU A 35 34.34 38.80 21.15
CA LEU A 35 34.56 40.01 20.33
C LEU A 35 33.59 41.17 20.68
N HIS A 36 32.36 40.86 21.13
CA HIS A 36 31.35 41.87 21.46
C HIS A 36 31.64 42.58 22.77
N GLN A 37 32.23 41.87 23.72
CA GLN A 37 32.66 42.43 25.00
C GLN A 37 33.89 43.31 24.75
N HIS A 38 34.82 42.86 23.91
CA HIS A 38 35.99 43.65 23.56
C HIS A 38 35.63 44.98 22.88
N LEU A 39 34.81 44.94 21.83
CA LEU A 39 34.37 46.16 21.11
C LEU A 39 33.63 47.14 22.03
N HIS A 40 32.91 46.64 23.03
CA HIS A 40 32.24 47.49 24.02
C HIS A 40 33.24 48.11 25.01
N GLN A 41 34.28 47.39 25.41
CA GLN A 41 35.29 47.85 26.37
C GLN A 41 36.22 48.93 25.80
N ILE A 42 36.62 48.81 24.53
CA ILE A 42 37.51 49.78 23.87
C ILE A 42 36.79 51.09 23.47
N GLY A 43 35.46 51.10 23.51
CA GLY A 43 34.65 52.28 23.19
C GLY A 43 34.51 52.54 21.68
N PRO A 44 33.63 53.48 21.29
CA PRO A 44 33.13 53.60 19.92
C PRO A 44 34.20 54.03 18.89
N GLN A 45 35.14 54.89 19.28
CA GLN A 45 36.19 55.37 18.38
C GLN A 45 37.22 54.27 18.06
N GLN A 46 37.65 53.51 19.08
CA GLN A 46 38.58 52.41 18.90
C GLN A 46 37.91 51.21 18.24
N ALA A 47 36.62 50.97 18.51
CA ALA A 47 35.84 49.96 17.80
C ALA A 47 35.72 50.26 16.30
N ALA A 48 35.56 51.53 15.91
CA ALA A 48 35.56 51.92 14.50
C ALA A 48 36.92 51.65 13.85
N GLN A 49 38.03 51.99 14.53
CA GLN A 49 39.38 51.67 14.05
C GLN A 49 39.62 50.17 13.95
N PHE A 50 39.15 49.37 14.92
CA PHE A 50 39.26 47.92 14.90
C PHE A 50 38.55 47.33 13.67
N ILE A 51 37.33 47.79 13.36
CA ILE A 51 36.59 47.33 12.17
C ILE A 51 37.29 47.77 10.87
N GLN A 52 37.87 48.97 10.84
CA GLN A 52 38.63 49.45 9.67
C GLN A 52 39.92 48.65 9.43
N GLN A 53 40.61 48.25 10.50
CA GLN A 53 41.80 47.40 10.42
C GLN A 53 41.46 45.97 9.95
N HIS A 54 40.28 45.48 10.31
CA HIS A 54 39.78 44.16 9.92
C HIS A 54 38.74 44.29 8.81
N ALA A 55 39.14 44.80 7.64
CA ALA A 55 38.24 45.06 6.51
C ALA A 55 37.43 43.82 6.04
N GLN A 56 37.96 42.61 6.26
CA GLN A 56 37.30 41.34 5.92
C GLN A 56 36.36 40.79 7.01
N LEU A 57 36.17 41.52 8.12
CA LEU A 57 35.37 41.06 9.26
C LEU A 57 33.96 40.63 8.84
N LEU A 58 33.31 41.37 7.95
CA LEU A 58 31.95 41.07 7.49
C LEU A 58 31.90 39.78 6.67
N ASP A 59 32.86 39.55 5.77
CA ASP A 59 32.94 38.34 4.94
C ASP A 59 33.28 37.11 5.79
N GLN A 60 34.15 37.28 6.77
CA GLN A 60 34.48 36.26 7.77
C GLN A 60 33.24 35.85 8.58
N LEU A 61 32.43 36.82 9.02
CA LEU A 61 31.16 36.56 9.71
C LEU A 61 30.12 35.90 8.81
N ALA A 62 30.05 36.27 7.53
CA ALA A 62 29.18 35.64 6.55
C ALA A 62 29.56 34.17 6.33
N THR A 63 30.87 33.87 6.27
CA THR A 63 31.39 32.50 6.14
C THR A 63 31.02 31.63 7.34
N VAL A 64 31.19 32.14 8.57
CA VAL A 64 30.78 31.43 9.79
C VAL A 64 29.26 31.19 9.80
N ASN A 65 28.47 32.14 9.30
CA ASN A 65 27.02 32.01 9.20
C ASN A 65 26.59 30.94 8.19
N ALA A 66 27.31 30.79 7.07
CA ALA A 66 27.08 29.73 6.09
C ALA A 66 27.39 28.34 6.69
N LEU A 67 28.52 28.18 7.38
CA LEU A 67 28.94 26.92 8.01
C LEU A 67 28.01 26.49 9.16
N LEU A 68 27.41 27.45 9.86
CA LEU A 68 26.48 27.20 10.96
C LEU A 68 25.21 26.46 10.51
N GLY A 69 24.75 26.72 9.28
CA GLY A 69 23.45 26.29 8.78
C GLY A 69 22.32 27.01 9.52
N SER A 70 21.44 27.71 8.79
CA SER A 70 20.30 28.42 9.36
C SER A 70 19.04 28.19 8.54
N LEU A 71 17.87 28.59 9.05
CA LEU A 71 16.61 28.55 8.28
C LEU A 71 16.72 29.30 6.93
N ASN A 72 17.59 30.33 6.85
CA ASN A 72 17.85 31.09 5.63
C ASN A 72 19.06 30.58 4.83
N TYR A 73 19.77 29.56 5.32
CA TYR A 73 20.90 28.88 4.67
C TYR A 73 20.86 27.39 5.05
N PRO A 74 19.88 26.62 4.51
CA PRO A 74 19.78 25.20 4.77
C PRO A 74 20.99 24.47 4.16
N VAL A 75 21.51 23.48 4.88
CA VAL A 75 22.50 22.56 4.33
C VAL A 75 21.73 21.58 3.45
N ILE A 76 21.87 21.71 2.13
CA ILE A 76 21.22 20.83 1.15
C ILE A 76 22.25 19.79 0.75
N SER A 77 21.91 18.51 0.92
CA SER A 77 22.70 17.41 0.35
C SER A 77 22.57 17.47 -1.17
N THR A 78 23.70 17.52 -1.89
CA THR A 78 23.76 17.39 -3.35
C THR A 78 24.05 15.96 -3.79
N HIS A 79 24.08 15.00 -2.86
CA HIS A 79 24.24 13.59 -3.19
C HIS A 79 23.07 13.13 -4.04
N THR A 80 23.38 12.37 -5.10
CA THR A 80 22.35 11.71 -5.90
C THR A 80 21.80 10.55 -5.10
N ASP A 81 20.48 10.50 -4.94
CA ASP A 81 19.84 9.36 -4.30
C ASP A 81 19.99 8.12 -5.19
N GLU A 82 20.42 7.02 -4.58
CA GLU A 82 20.53 5.71 -5.24
C GLU A 82 19.57 4.72 -4.60
N LEU A 83 18.80 4.01 -5.43
CA LEU A 83 17.97 2.90 -4.97
C LEU A 83 18.88 1.74 -4.58
N MET A 84 19.08 1.53 -3.28
CA MET A 84 19.95 0.45 -2.79
C MET A 84 19.29 -0.92 -2.87
N VAL A 85 18.07 -1.05 -2.35
CA VAL A 85 17.38 -2.34 -2.22
C VAL A 85 15.87 -2.14 -2.40
N ARG A 86 15.24 -3.10 -3.06
CA ARG A 86 13.77 -3.24 -3.12
C ARG A 86 13.40 -4.62 -2.58
N GLU A 87 13.07 -4.68 -1.30
CA GLU A 87 12.52 -5.88 -0.67
C GLU A 87 10.99 -5.81 -0.65
N GLN A 88 10.36 -6.96 -0.92
CA GLN A 88 8.91 -7.12 -0.82
C GLN A 88 8.60 -7.87 0.47
N ASN A 89 7.86 -7.21 1.34
CA ASN A 89 7.54 -7.70 2.67
C ASN A 89 6.02 -7.87 2.78
N TYR A 90 5.56 -8.76 3.65
CA TYR A 90 4.15 -9.06 3.88
C TYR A 90 3.77 -8.77 5.33
N GLY A 91 4.01 -7.53 5.76
CA GLY A 91 3.91 -7.13 7.17
C GLY A 91 5.06 -7.73 7.97
N ASP A 92 4.74 -8.60 8.92
CA ASP A 92 5.72 -9.25 9.80
C ASP A 92 6.51 -10.38 9.12
N TYR A 93 6.10 -10.78 7.91
CA TYR A 93 6.71 -11.88 7.16
C TYR A 93 7.60 -11.38 6.03
N GLN A 94 8.87 -11.82 6.03
CA GLN A 94 9.82 -11.53 4.94
C GLN A 94 9.72 -12.54 3.79
N LYS A 95 9.41 -13.80 4.08
CA LYS A 95 9.30 -14.85 3.06
C LYS A 95 7.84 -15.07 2.64
N PRO A 96 7.56 -15.18 1.33
CA PRO A 96 6.23 -15.49 0.84
C PRO A 96 5.67 -16.82 1.38
N ALA A 97 6.52 -17.84 1.52
CA ALA A 97 6.13 -19.16 2.06
C ALA A 97 5.55 -19.03 3.47
N ASP A 98 6.30 -18.39 4.38
CA ASP A 98 5.93 -18.22 5.79
C ASP A 98 4.62 -17.43 5.92
N TYR A 99 4.42 -16.41 5.08
CA TYR A 99 3.17 -15.64 5.05
C TYR A 99 1.97 -16.49 4.61
N LEU A 100 2.12 -17.31 3.56
CA LEU A 100 1.06 -18.19 3.07
C LEU A 100 0.75 -19.33 4.05
N GLU A 101 1.77 -19.84 4.74
CA GLU A 101 1.59 -20.85 5.78
C GLU A 101 0.84 -20.28 6.99
N SER A 102 1.24 -19.09 7.46
CA SER A 102 0.53 -18.38 8.52
C SER A 102 -0.92 -18.07 8.14
N PHE A 103 -1.18 -17.68 6.88
CA PHE A 103 -2.54 -17.51 6.38
C PHE A 103 -3.34 -18.82 6.46
N ASN A 104 -2.75 -19.96 6.07
CA ASN A 104 -3.44 -21.24 6.15
C ASN A 104 -3.82 -21.60 7.59
N ASP A 105 -2.91 -21.39 8.53
CA ASP A 105 -3.16 -21.66 9.95
C ASP A 105 -4.21 -20.71 10.52
N PHE A 106 -4.15 -19.43 10.15
CA PHE A 106 -5.17 -18.45 10.51
C PHE A 106 -6.56 -18.89 10.04
N ILE A 107 -6.71 -19.29 8.76
CA ILE A 107 -7.99 -19.73 8.22
C ILE A 107 -8.52 -20.95 8.99
N LYS A 108 -7.68 -21.96 9.25
CA LYS A 108 -8.08 -23.16 10.00
C LYS A 108 -8.56 -22.83 11.42
N ASN A 109 -7.87 -21.92 12.10
CA ASN A 109 -8.21 -21.51 13.46
C ASN A 109 -9.49 -20.65 13.52
N GLN A 110 -9.69 -19.79 12.52
CA GLN A 110 -10.81 -18.84 12.49
C GLN A 110 -12.10 -19.43 11.91
N LEU A 111 -12.02 -20.60 11.25
CA LEU A 111 -13.15 -21.24 10.56
C LEU A 111 -14.34 -21.52 11.49
N ASN A 112 -14.07 -21.91 12.74
CA ASN A 112 -15.11 -22.17 13.75
C ASN A 112 -15.61 -20.90 14.46
N GLN A 113 -14.91 -19.76 14.29
CA GLN A 113 -15.19 -18.52 15.01
C GLN A 113 -15.94 -17.51 14.14
N SER A 114 -15.73 -17.54 12.82
CA SER A 114 -16.40 -16.64 11.87
C SER A 114 -17.44 -17.39 11.05
N VAL A 115 -18.70 -17.00 11.22
CA VAL A 115 -19.81 -17.51 10.40
C VAL A 115 -19.57 -17.21 8.92
N ALA A 116 -19.08 -16.01 8.60
CA ALA A 116 -18.83 -15.61 7.23
C ALA A 116 -17.73 -16.46 6.56
N LEU A 117 -16.62 -16.76 7.26
CA LEU A 117 -15.61 -17.72 6.75
C LEU A 117 -16.19 -19.12 6.56
N GLY A 118 -17.03 -19.57 7.50
CA GLY A 118 -17.73 -20.84 7.39
C GLY A 118 -18.62 -20.93 6.14
N VAL A 119 -19.29 -19.83 5.77
CA VAL A 119 -20.09 -19.73 4.54
C VAL A 119 -19.19 -19.77 3.30
N VAL A 120 -18.08 -19.03 3.27
CA VAL A 120 -17.10 -19.04 2.15
C VAL A 120 -16.60 -20.47 1.87
N VAL A 121 -16.34 -21.26 2.90
CA VAL A 121 -15.81 -22.62 2.76
C VAL A 121 -16.90 -23.64 2.42
N ASN A 122 -18.03 -23.61 3.11
CA ASN A 122 -19.01 -24.70 3.01
C ASN A 122 -20.17 -24.41 2.06
N ARG A 123 -20.54 -23.14 1.88
CA ARG A 123 -21.69 -22.70 1.08
C ARG A 123 -21.37 -21.41 0.32
N PRO A 124 -20.32 -21.38 -0.52
CA PRO A 124 -19.90 -20.15 -1.21
C PRO A 124 -20.98 -19.60 -2.15
N GLN A 125 -21.93 -20.43 -2.61
CA GLN A 125 -23.12 -20.01 -3.34
C GLN A 125 -24.09 -19.13 -2.54
N ASN A 126 -24.10 -19.26 -1.21
CA ASN A 126 -24.95 -18.47 -0.32
C ASN A 126 -24.18 -17.26 0.24
N LEU A 127 -22.96 -17.02 -0.23
CA LEU A 127 -22.14 -15.92 0.22
C LEU A 127 -22.80 -14.62 -0.19
N THR A 128 -23.07 -13.73 0.77
CA THR A 128 -23.56 -12.39 0.47
C THR A 128 -22.41 -11.40 0.34
N ARG A 129 -22.67 -10.23 -0.26
CA ARG A 129 -21.67 -9.17 -0.35
C ARG A 129 -21.26 -8.65 1.03
N GLU A 130 -22.18 -8.57 1.97
CA GLU A 130 -21.90 -8.19 3.35
C GLU A 130 -20.96 -9.20 4.01
N GLN A 131 -21.20 -10.49 3.84
CA GLN A 131 -20.33 -11.55 4.36
C GLN A 131 -18.95 -11.52 3.71
N LEU A 132 -18.87 -11.34 2.39
CA LEU A 132 -17.58 -11.19 1.70
C LEU A 132 -16.82 -9.96 2.20
N ARG A 133 -17.52 -8.85 2.45
CA ARG A 133 -16.93 -7.63 3.01
C ARG A 133 -16.44 -7.84 4.44
N GLU A 134 -17.22 -8.52 5.28
CA GLU A 134 -16.83 -8.88 6.64
C GLU A 134 -15.57 -9.75 6.64
N VAL A 135 -15.51 -10.76 5.77
CA VAL A 135 -14.34 -11.62 5.59
C VAL A 135 -13.12 -10.81 5.13
N ARG A 136 -13.27 -9.92 4.14
CA ARG A 136 -12.18 -9.04 3.69
C ARG A 136 -11.66 -8.17 4.83
N LEU A 137 -12.55 -7.56 5.60
CA LEU A 137 -12.16 -6.71 6.72
C LEU A 137 -11.45 -7.51 7.83
N LEU A 138 -11.93 -8.72 8.13
CA LEU A 138 -11.29 -9.62 9.08
C LEU A 138 -9.87 -9.98 8.62
N LEU A 139 -9.71 -10.35 7.35
CA LEU A 139 -8.42 -10.70 6.78
C LEU A 139 -7.47 -9.51 6.75
N ASP A 140 -7.91 -8.36 6.27
CA ASP A 140 -7.13 -7.12 6.22
C ASP A 140 -6.68 -6.71 7.64
N GLY A 141 -7.57 -6.84 8.64
CA GLY A 141 -7.25 -6.56 10.04
C GLY A 141 -6.15 -7.45 10.64
N HIS A 142 -5.92 -8.62 10.05
CA HIS A 142 -4.84 -9.55 10.41
C HIS A 142 -3.67 -9.53 9.40
N GLY A 143 -3.64 -8.56 8.48
CA GLY A 143 -2.56 -8.39 7.48
C GLY A 143 -2.71 -9.25 6.22
N TYR A 144 -3.81 -9.98 6.08
CA TYR A 144 -4.07 -10.92 4.97
C TYR A 144 -4.83 -10.31 3.80
N SER A 145 -4.31 -9.22 3.23
CA SER A 145 -4.99 -8.59 2.09
C SER A 145 -4.92 -9.44 0.82
N GLU A 146 -5.96 -9.35 -0.02
CA GLU A 146 -6.05 -10.09 -1.30
C GLU A 146 -4.83 -9.80 -2.21
N VAL A 147 -4.37 -8.55 -2.23
CA VAL A 147 -3.18 -8.13 -2.99
C VAL A 147 -1.90 -8.79 -2.46
N ASN A 148 -1.74 -8.84 -1.14
CA ASN A 148 -0.58 -9.50 -0.52
C ASN A 148 -0.60 -11.01 -0.76
N LEU A 149 -1.77 -11.66 -0.69
CA LEU A 149 -1.93 -13.07 -0.99
C LEU A 149 -1.57 -13.40 -2.44
N GLN A 150 -2.04 -12.61 -3.40
CA GLN A 150 -1.66 -12.76 -4.81
C GLN A 150 -0.17 -12.55 -5.03
N SER A 151 0.41 -11.51 -4.44
CA SER A 151 1.85 -11.23 -4.53
C SER A 151 2.71 -12.33 -3.90
N ALA A 152 2.34 -12.81 -2.71
CA ALA A 152 3.03 -13.90 -2.04
C ALA A 152 2.93 -15.20 -2.84
N TRP A 153 1.76 -15.51 -3.38
CA TRP A 153 1.56 -16.67 -4.23
C TRP A 153 2.43 -16.63 -5.48
N ARG A 154 2.47 -15.48 -6.17
CA ARG A 154 3.30 -15.27 -7.34
C ARG A 154 4.78 -15.44 -7.02
N ASN A 155 5.25 -14.86 -5.93
CA ASN A 155 6.66 -14.95 -5.55
C ASN A 155 7.05 -16.36 -5.07
N GLN A 156 6.11 -17.13 -4.51
CA GLN A 156 6.34 -18.50 -4.08
C GLN A 156 6.37 -19.49 -5.25
N THR A 157 5.47 -19.33 -6.22
CA THR A 157 5.27 -20.32 -7.30
C THR A 157 5.79 -19.88 -8.66
N ASN A 158 6.23 -18.62 -8.79
CA ASN A 158 6.53 -17.96 -10.05
C ASN A 158 5.35 -17.93 -11.04
N GLN A 159 4.11 -18.03 -10.53
CA GLN A 159 2.89 -18.00 -11.32
C GLN A 159 1.97 -16.86 -10.88
N GLU A 160 1.61 -16.00 -11.83
CA GLU A 160 0.61 -14.97 -11.59
C GLU A 160 -0.79 -15.58 -11.68
N ILE A 161 -1.58 -15.43 -10.62
CA ILE A 161 -2.96 -15.96 -10.57
C ILE A 161 -3.89 -14.87 -10.05
N ALA A 162 -4.85 -14.47 -10.90
CA ALA A 162 -5.98 -13.60 -10.53
C ALA A 162 -7.08 -14.42 -9.80
N ALA A 163 -6.69 -15.07 -8.71
CA ALA A 163 -7.63 -15.77 -7.85
C ALA A 163 -8.31 -14.78 -6.91
N SER A 164 -9.60 -14.99 -6.66
CA SER A 164 -10.33 -14.22 -5.67
C SER A 164 -9.97 -14.65 -4.24
N ILE A 165 -10.21 -13.79 -3.27
CA ILE A 165 -10.06 -14.10 -1.84
C ILE A 165 -10.79 -15.39 -1.42
N VAL A 166 -11.94 -15.67 -2.01
CA VAL A 166 -12.69 -16.92 -1.78
C VAL A 166 -11.87 -18.13 -2.20
N GLY A 167 -11.19 -18.06 -3.35
CA GLY A 167 -10.30 -19.13 -3.82
C GLY A 167 -9.13 -19.38 -2.87
N PHE A 168 -8.51 -18.31 -2.33
CA PHE A 168 -7.45 -18.44 -1.32
C PHE A 168 -7.94 -19.10 -0.04
N ILE A 169 -9.09 -18.66 0.49
CA ILE A 169 -9.68 -19.21 1.72
C ILE A 169 -10.02 -20.70 1.53
N ARG A 170 -10.68 -21.05 0.43
CA ARG A 170 -11.06 -22.44 0.15
C ARG A 170 -9.86 -23.35 -0.02
N ARG A 171 -8.80 -22.87 -0.64
CA ARG A 171 -7.54 -23.60 -0.70
C ARG A 171 -6.92 -23.81 0.67
N ALA A 172 -6.87 -22.78 1.50
CA ALA A 172 -6.33 -22.86 2.86
C ALA A 172 -7.13 -23.85 3.74
N ALA A 173 -8.46 -23.87 3.58
CA ALA A 173 -9.36 -24.69 4.38
C ALA A 173 -9.50 -26.13 3.87
N LEU A 174 -9.59 -26.33 2.55
CA LEU A 174 -9.96 -27.60 1.91
C LEU A 174 -8.86 -28.20 1.03
N GLY A 175 -7.77 -27.48 0.78
CA GLY A 175 -6.73 -27.92 -0.15
C GLY A 175 -7.11 -27.79 -1.63
N GLU A 176 -8.19 -27.07 -1.94
CA GLU A 176 -8.66 -26.89 -3.33
C GLU A 176 -7.60 -26.22 -4.22
N ALA A 177 -7.53 -26.63 -5.48
CA ALA A 177 -6.64 -26.00 -6.45
C ALA A 177 -6.98 -24.51 -6.65
N LEU A 178 -5.94 -23.67 -6.59
CA LEU A 178 -6.10 -22.24 -6.83
C LEU A 178 -6.23 -22.00 -8.34
N LEU A 179 -7.38 -21.47 -8.75
CA LEU A 179 -7.69 -21.15 -10.14
C LEU A 179 -8.02 -19.66 -10.27
N PRO A 180 -7.67 -19.00 -11.39
CA PRO A 180 -8.17 -17.67 -11.72
C PRO A 180 -9.70 -17.63 -11.68
N PHE A 181 -10.27 -16.57 -11.12
CA PHE A 181 -11.71 -16.50 -10.96
C PHE A 181 -12.45 -16.45 -12.31
N GLU A 182 -11.88 -15.77 -13.30
CA GLU A 182 -12.40 -15.75 -14.67
C GLU A 182 -12.48 -17.15 -15.29
N GLN A 183 -11.51 -18.02 -15.01
CA GLN A 183 -11.53 -19.40 -15.49
C GLN A 183 -12.66 -20.21 -14.85
N ARG A 184 -12.97 -19.96 -13.55
CA ARG A 184 -14.11 -20.59 -12.88
C ARG A 184 -15.43 -20.14 -13.50
N VAL A 185 -15.58 -18.85 -13.76
CA VAL A 185 -16.77 -18.29 -14.43
C VAL A 185 -16.91 -18.90 -15.83
N ALA A 186 -15.84 -18.94 -16.63
CA ALA A 186 -15.88 -19.51 -17.97
C ALA A 186 -16.33 -20.98 -17.96
N LYS A 187 -15.78 -21.80 -17.05
CA LYS A 187 -16.18 -23.20 -16.88
C LYS A 187 -17.65 -23.34 -16.47
N ALA A 188 -18.14 -22.48 -15.57
CA ALA A 188 -19.56 -22.47 -15.20
C ALA A 188 -20.47 -22.10 -16.38
N MET A 189 -20.04 -21.14 -17.21
CA MET A 189 -20.77 -20.73 -18.40
C MET A 189 -20.84 -21.83 -19.46
N GLU A 190 -19.79 -22.63 -19.64
CA GLU A 190 -19.81 -23.80 -20.53
C GLU A 190 -20.96 -24.74 -20.19
N THR A 191 -21.13 -25.09 -18.91
CA THR A 191 -22.27 -25.91 -18.45
C THR A 191 -23.60 -25.24 -18.78
N ILE A 192 -23.73 -23.94 -18.52
CA ILE A 192 -24.98 -23.18 -18.74
C ILE A 192 -25.38 -23.16 -20.21
N TYR A 193 -24.42 -22.98 -21.13
CA TYR A 193 -24.71 -23.00 -22.57
C TYR A 193 -25.23 -24.36 -23.06
N THR A 194 -25.02 -25.45 -22.31
CA THR A 194 -25.50 -26.81 -22.64
C THR A 194 -26.85 -27.16 -22.02
N LEU A 195 -27.33 -26.39 -21.03
CA LEU A 195 -28.59 -26.69 -20.32
C LEU A 195 -29.81 -26.69 -21.24
N GLN A 196 -29.85 -25.78 -22.19
CA GLN A 196 -30.93 -25.63 -23.16
C GLN A 196 -30.46 -24.86 -24.40
N PRO A 197 -31.17 -24.95 -25.54
CA PRO A 197 -30.85 -24.15 -26.71
C PRO A 197 -31.13 -22.67 -26.47
N TRP A 198 -30.06 -21.90 -26.25
CA TRP A 198 -30.12 -20.45 -26.11
C TRP A 198 -30.14 -19.73 -27.45
N THR A 199 -31.05 -18.77 -27.61
CA THR A 199 -31.04 -17.82 -28.73
C THR A 199 -29.81 -16.91 -28.69
N GLN A 200 -29.46 -16.29 -29.81
CA GLN A 200 -28.33 -15.37 -29.88
C GLN A 200 -28.47 -14.16 -28.93
N VAL A 201 -29.70 -13.67 -28.72
CA VAL A 201 -29.97 -12.58 -27.77
C VAL A 201 -29.74 -13.05 -26.34
N GLN A 202 -30.25 -14.23 -25.96
CA GLN A 202 -30.02 -14.81 -24.63
C GLN A 202 -28.54 -15.03 -24.35
N ARG A 203 -27.78 -15.55 -25.33
CA ARG A 203 -26.32 -15.71 -25.20
C ARG A 203 -25.62 -14.39 -24.89
N LYS A 204 -26.00 -13.29 -25.55
CA LYS A 204 -25.43 -11.96 -25.24
C LYS A 204 -25.74 -11.51 -23.81
N TRP A 205 -26.92 -11.83 -23.27
CA TRP A 205 -27.25 -11.52 -21.87
C TRP A 205 -26.47 -12.39 -20.89
N LEU A 206 -26.32 -13.68 -21.20
CA LEU A 206 -25.45 -14.60 -20.46
C LEU A 206 -23.99 -14.13 -20.44
N ASP A 207 -23.45 -13.67 -21.56
CA ASP A 207 -22.09 -13.12 -21.64
C ASP A 207 -21.94 -11.85 -20.77
N ARG A 208 -22.97 -11.00 -20.73
CA ARG A 208 -22.99 -9.81 -19.86
C ARG A 208 -23.02 -10.20 -18.39
N LEU A 209 -23.81 -11.20 -18.02
CA LEU A 209 -23.87 -11.73 -16.67
C LEU A 209 -22.50 -12.32 -16.25
N ALA A 210 -21.86 -13.09 -17.13
CA ALA A 210 -20.52 -13.63 -16.89
C ALA A 210 -19.48 -12.54 -16.65
N LYS A 211 -19.48 -11.47 -17.47
CA LYS A 211 -18.58 -10.32 -17.27
C LYS A 211 -18.83 -9.61 -15.95
N GLN A 212 -20.10 -9.48 -15.56
CA GLN A 212 -20.45 -8.89 -14.26
C GLN A 212 -19.92 -9.75 -13.11
N LEU A 213 -20.06 -11.08 -13.18
CA LEU A 213 -19.51 -12.00 -12.18
C LEU A 213 -18.01 -11.83 -12.04
N VAL A 214 -17.25 -11.79 -13.14
CA VAL A 214 -15.79 -11.62 -13.08
C VAL A 214 -15.41 -10.33 -12.31
N HIS A 215 -16.20 -9.27 -12.45
CA HIS A 215 -15.99 -8.03 -11.70
C HIS A 215 -16.44 -8.13 -10.23
N GLU A 216 -17.56 -8.79 -9.99
CA GLU A 216 -18.20 -8.96 -8.69
C GLU A 216 -18.23 -10.45 -8.31
N VAL A 217 -17.23 -10.88 -7.52
CA VAL A 217 -17.03 -12.28 -7.06
C VAL A 217 -18.31 -12.93 -6.49
N VAL A 218 -19.25 -12.12 -6.01
CA VAL A 218 -20.54 -12.52 -5.47
C VAL A 218 -21.64 -11.74 -6.17
N ILE A 219 -22.63 -12.45 -6.70
CA ILE A 219 -23.85 -11.87 -7.26
C ILE A 219 -25.05 -12.55 -6.60
N ASP A 220 -25.81 -11.81 -5.81
CA ASP A 220 -27.12 -12.23 -5.32
C ASP A 220 -28.25 -11.53 -6.10
N GLU A 221 -29.50 -11.90 -5.83
CA GLU A 221 -30.66 -11.38 -6.56
C GLU A 221 -30.80 -9.85 -6.50
N LYS A 222 -30.47 -9.22 -5.36
CA LYS A 222 -30.52 -7.76 -5.23
C LYS A 222 -29.45 -7.11 -6.10
N GLN A 223 -28.24 -7.69 -6.10
CA GLN A 223 -27.11 -7.21 -6.88
C GLN A 223 -27.39 -7.34 -8.37
N ILE A 224 -28.04 -8.41 -8.82
CA ILE A 224 -28.48 -8.53 -10.23
C ILE A 224 -29.43 -7.38 -10.59
N GLY A 225 -30.37 -7.07 -9.70
CA GLY A 225 -31.25 -5.93 -9.86
C GLY A 225 -30.50 -4.61 -10.04
N GLU A 226 -29.45 -4.39 -9.25
CA GLU A 226 -28.61 -3.18 -9.33
C GLU A 226 -27.69 -3.16 -10.54
N ALA A 227 -26.97 -4.26 -10.81
CA ALA A 227 -26.04 -4.40 -11.92
C ALA A 227 -26.72 -4.20 -13.28
N PHE A 228 -27.97 -4.68 -13.39
CA PHE A 228 -28.78 -4.55 -14.59
C PHE A 228 -29.82 -3.42 -14.49
N LYS A 229 -29.69 -2.49 -13.54
CA LYS A 229 -30.70 -1.42 -13.32
C LYS A 229 -30.97 -0.60 -14.57
N ASN A 230 -29.93 -0.22 -15.31
CA ASN A 230 -30.05 0.53 -16.58
C ASN A 230 -30.72 -0.30 -17.69
N ASP A 231 -30.71 -1.61 -17.55
CA ASP A 231 -31.27 -2.60 -18.46
C ASP A 231 -32.64 -3.12 -18.00
N GLY A 232 -33.24 -2.54 -16.95
CA GLY A 232 -34.55 -2.93 -16.39
C GLY A 232 -34.50 -3.95 -15.25
N GLY A 233 -33.34 -4.16 -14.65
CA GLY A 233 -33.11 -4.98 -13.46
C GLY A 233 -33.27 -6.48 -13.70
N SER A 234 -33.38 -7.23 -12.60
CA SER A 234 -33.52 -8.69 -12.60
C SER A 234 -34.76 -9.15 -13.36
N THR A 235 -35.88 -8.43 -13.28
CA THR A 235 -37.12 -8.76 -13.99
C THR A 235 -36.96 -8.72 -15.51
N ARG A 236 -36.28 -7.69 -16.03
CA ARG A 236 -36.03 -7.62 -17.48
C ARG A 236 -34.99 -8.64 -17.91
N LEU A 237 -33.96 -8.88 -17.10
CA LEU A 237 -32.98 -9.93 -17.37
C LEU A 237 -33.66 -11.31 -17.46
N ASP A 238 -34.54 -11.65 -16.52
CA ASP A 238 -35.29 -12.90 -16.52
C ASP A 238 -36.17 -13.04 -17.76
N LYS A 239 -36.89 -11.97 -18.12
CA LYS A 239 -37.68 -11.96 -19.37
C LYS A 239 -36.80 -12.17 -20.61
N MET A 240 -35.61 -11.57 -20.66
CA MET A 240 -34.67 -11.75 -21.77
C MET A 240 -34.06 -13.15 -21.81
N LEU A 241 -33.97 -13.83 -20.66
CA LEU A 241 -33.58 -15.22 -20.52
C LEU A 241 -34.76 -16.20 -20.67
N GLY A 242 -35.98 -15.71 -20.95
CA GLY A 242 -37.15 -16.55 -21.14
C GLY A 242 -37.67 -17.18 -19.84
N GLY A 243 -37.56 -16.48 -18.70
CA GLY A 243 -38.00 -16.99 -17.40
C GLY A 243 -37.01 -17.97 -16.75
N SER A 244 -35.79 -18.06 -17.29
CA SER A 244 -34.77 -19.04 -16.86
C SER A 244 -33.68 -18.41 -15.98
N LEU A 245 -33.85 -17.19 -15.46
CA LEU A 245 -32.81 -16.54 -14.65
C LEU A 245 -32.45 -17.36 -13.43
N ASN A 246 -33.43 -17.85 -12.67
CA ASN A 246 -33.16 -18.66 -11.47
C ASN A 246 -32.37 -19.93 -11.81
N VAL A 247 -32.73 -20.62 -12.88
CA VAL A 247 -32.01 -21.81 -13.36
C VAL A 247 -30.56 -21.49 -13.72
N VAL A 248 -30.33 -20.34 -14.36
CA VAL A 248 -28.98 -19.88 -14.71
C VAL A 248 -28.18 -19.55 -13.45
N LEU A 249 -28.77 -18.88 -12.46
CA LEU A 249 -28.10 -18.54 -11.21
C LEU A 249 -27.78 -19.76 -10.37
N ASP A 250 -28.70 -20.72 -10.26
CA ASP A 250 -28.47 -21.98 -9.57
C ASP A 250 -27.32 -22.76 -10.25
N ALA A 251 -27.35 -22.86 -11.58
CA ALA A 251 -26.28 -23.52 -12.33
C ALA A 251 -24.93 -22.79 -12.19
N LEU A 252 -24.89 -21.46 -12.21
CA LEU A 252 -23.68 -20.69 -11.92
C LEU A 252 -23.13 -21.03 -10.55
N ASN A 253 -24.00 -20.98 -9.54
CA ASN A 253 -23.66 -21.24 -8.15
C ASN A 253 -23.08 -22.64 -7.95
N ASP A 254 -23.70 -23.66 -8.56
CA ASP A 254 -23.25 -25.05 -8.47
C ASP A 254 -21.90 -25.27 -9.17
N ASN A 255 -21.64 -24.58 -10.28
CA ASN A 255 -20.46 -24.81 -11.11
C ASN A 255 -19.26 -23.91 -10.77
N LEU A 256 -19.46 -22.75 -10.13
CA LEU A 256 -18.38 -21.82 -9.75
C LEU A 256 -17.43 -22.40 -8.69
N TRP A 257 -18.00 -23.14 -7.75
CA TRP A 257 -17.30 -23.68 -6.59
C TRP A 257 -17.43 -25.20 -6.45
N ALA A 258 -17.82 -25.87 -7.54
CA ALA A 258 -18.01 -27.31 -7.59
C ALA A 258 -16.87 -28.03 -6.87
N GLN A 259 -17.24 -28.85 -5.88
CA GLN A 259 -16.29 -29.64 -5.09
C GLN A 259 -15.45 -30.46 -6.05
N THR A 260 -14.17 -30.13 -6.16
CA THR A 260 -13.20 -31.09 -6.68
C THR A 260 -13.07 -32.13 -5.60
N GLY A 261 -13.70 -33.28 -5.83
CA GLY A 261 -13.59 -34.46 -4.98
C GLY A 261 -12.18 -35.03 -4.98
#